data_AF-A0A6P9ERP1-F1
#
_entry.id   AF-A0A6P9ERP1-F1
#
_cell.length_a   1.000
_cell.length_b   1.000
_cell.length_c   1.000
_cell.angle_alpha   90.00
_cell.angle_beta   90.00
_cell.angle_gamma   90.00
#
_symmetry.space_group_name_H-M   'P 1'
#
loop_
_entity.id
_entity.type
_entity.pdbx_description
1 polymer ?
#
loop_
_entity_poly.entity_id
_entity_poly.type
_entity_poly.pdbx_seq_one_letter_code
_entity_poly.pdbx_strand_id
1 'polypeptide(L)'
;MGHEIVRRQSQADPGRQSRLWLTNDIIRVLKNNSDRRHSPTLSSKKRTTPEFWRLLEDEELMVAQDHSHIQQLWQGTKKLEHVDLSDSQYLVENPDFTNAPNLKTLILQGCTKLRNLHSSVGALKRLIFLNLKGCTSLTSLPCNISWDSLEILILSGCTRLWKFPETMGNINHLRQLSLDGIALLELPSSIGHLTGLSYLSLRGCKSLLSLPSAICGLTSLKTLVLCGCSQLEEMPEGVGNLEHLEELDISETAIRQFPSSITRLQNLKRLSFLGCSNLPPKSMFKRFVTWFRGNLDIGLVLPTSLSSTLCSLERLSLSYCHLVDGAIPSDLSALSSLLVLDLSGNDFTLLPESISQLSKLSVILLSRCSQLQSVSDLPSSLVYVNALDCTHCFFQRHLGWFKRSKNSNVVPESEYGFLEYNLVAS
;
A
#
# COMPACT_ATOMS: atom_id res chain seq x y z
N MET A 1 16.13 11.10 -25.05
CA MET A 1 16.80 11.76 -26.18
C MET A 1 16.66 11.00 -27.52
N GLY A 2 17.28 9.83 -27.72
CA GLY A 2 17.21 9.11 -29.02
C GLY A 2 15.80 8.70 -29.47
N HIS A 3 14.99 8.15 -28.56
CA HIS A 3 13.57 7.84 -28.85
C HIS A 3 12.71 9.08 -29.11
N GLU A 4 13.11 10.22 -28.55
CA GLU A 4 12.37 11.47 -28.67
C GLU A 4 12.63 12.15 -30.02
N ILE A 5 13.85 12.00 -30.55
CA ILE A 5 14.20 12.39 -31.92
C ILE A 5 13.41 11.55 -32.93
N VAL A 6 13.34 10.23 -32.74
CA VAL A 6 12.62 9.31 -33.66
C VAL A 6 11.11 9.52 -33.58
N ARG A 7 10.54 9.79 -32.40
CA ARG A 7 9.11 10.15 -32.24
C ARG A 7 8.72 11.43 -32.97
N ARG A 8 9.63 12.41 -33.02
CA ARG A 8 9.40 13.67 -33.76
C ARG A 8 9.46 13.48 -35.28
N GLN A 9 10.10 12.41 -35.77
CA GLN A 9 10.27 12.12 -37.20
C GLN A 9 9.23 11.14 -37.77
N SER A 10 8.69 10.22 -36.96
CA SER A 10 7.60 9.32 -37.36
C SER A 10 6.68 9.06 -36.17
N GLN A 11 5.54 9.74 -36.12
CA GLN A 11 4.57 9.60 -35.02
C GLN A 11 3.74 8.31 -35.12
N ALA A 12 3.53 7.78 -36.33
CA ALA A 12 2.61 6.67 -36.57
C ALA A 12 3.26 5.28 -36.41
N ASP A 13 4.53 5.14 -36.79
CA ASP A 13 5.28 3.87 -36.63
C ASP A 13 6.78 4.15 -36.47
N PRO A 14 7.24 4.42 -35.24
CA PRO A 14 8.64 4.77 -34.98
C PRO A 14 9.57 3.55 -35.06
N GLY A 15 9.03 2.32 -34.99
CA GLY A 15 9.78 1.07 -35.05
C GLY A 15 10.37 0.74 -36.42
N ARG A 16 9.80 1.30 -37.50
CA ARG A 16 10.30 1.11 -38.88
C ARG A 16 11.52 1.94 -39.24
N GLN A 17 11.74 3.08 -38.58
CA GLN A 17 12.86 3.97 -38.91
C GLN A 17 14.12 3.74 -38.09
N SER A 18 14.02 3.08 -36.92
CA SER A 18 15.18 2.79 -36.08
C SER A 18 15.15 1.36 -35.56
N ARG A 19 16.18 0.57 -35.90
CA ARG A 19 16.40 -0.78 -35.33
C ARG A 19 16.67 -0.78 -33.82
N LEU A 20 16.79 0.40 -33.21
CA LEU A 20 17.03 0.62 -31.79
C LEU A 20 15.76 1.14 -31.08
N TRP A 21 14.59 0.95 -31.68
CA TRP A 21 13.32 1.36 -31.07
C TRP A 21 12.90 0.43 -29.93
N LEU A 22 13.09 -0.88 -30.11
CA LEU A 22 12.79 -1.88 -29.10
C LEU A 22 13.99 -2.08 -28.16
N THR A 23 13.76 -1.97 -26.85
CA THR A 23 14.79 -2.09 -25.81
C THR A 23 15.59 -3.39 -25.92
N ASN A 24 14.94 -4.48 -26.34
CA ASN A 24 15.58 -5.78 -26.51
C ASN A 24 16.56 -5.83 -27.69
N ASP A 25 16.32 -5.07 -28.76
CA ASP A 25 17.22 -5.00 -29.92
C ASP A 25 18.43 -4.11 -29.64
N ILE A 26 18.26 -3.06 -28.83
CA ILE A 26 19.37 -2.22 -28.35
C ILE A 26 20.37 -3.07 -27.56
N ILE A 27 19.87 -3.90 -26.64
CA ILE A 27 20.71 -4.81 -25.85
C ILE A 27 21.43 -5.81 -26.77
N ARG A 28 20.77 -6.30 -27.81
CA ARG A 28 21.36 -7.25 -28.77
C ARG A 28 22.45 -6.62 -29.65
N VAL A 29 22.25 -5.39 -30.11
CA VAL A 29 23.21 -4.65 -30.94
C VAL A 29 24.44 -4.23 -30.12
N LEU A 30 24.25 -3.85 -28.86
CA LEU A 30 25.35 -3.50 -27.95
C LEU A 30 26.18 -4.73 -27.56
N LYS A 31 25.54 -5.91 -27.36
CA LYS A 31 26.26 -7.16 -27.08
C LYS A 31 27.11 -7.65 -28.26
N ASN A 32 26.64 -7.46 -29.50
CA ASN A 32 27.27 -8.03 -30.70
C ASN A 32 28.36 -7.15 -31.35
N ASN A 33 28.46 -5.85 -31.02
CA ASN A 33 29.46 -4.95 -31.60
C ASN A 33 30.80 -4.90 -30.82
N SER A 34 30.93 -5.66 -29.73
CA SER A 34 32.11 -5.69 -28.87
C SER A 34 33.36 -6.32 -29.51
N ASP A 35 33.22 -7.03 -30.64
CA ASP A 35 34.26 -7.94 -31.15
C ASP A 35 34.96 -7.55 -32.46
N ARG A 36 34.84 -6.30 -32.96
CA ARG A 36 35.60 -5.89 -34.17
C ARG A 36 36.19 -4.49 -34.11
N ARG A 37 37.48 -4.38 -33.73
CA ARG A 37 38.60 -4.01 -34.64
C ARG A 37 39.92 -3.78 -33.87
N HIS A 38 41.01 -4.14 -34.55
CA HIS A 38 42.41 -4.21 -34.12
C HIS A 38 43.10 -2.86 -33.81
N SER A 39 44.10 -2.98 -32.92
CA SER A 39 45.17 -2.06 -32.44
C SER A 39 46.15 -1.58 -33.56
N PRO A 40 47.21 -0.73 -33.35
CA PRO A 40 48.09 -0.65 -32.16
C PRO A 40 48.63 0.73 -31.68
N THR A 41 48.92 0.87 -30.38
CA THR A 41 50.28 1.02 -29.78
C THR A 41 50.26 1.33 -28.27
N LEU A 42 51.09 0.60 -27.50
CA LEU A 42 51.80 0.88 -26.22
C LEU A 42 51.13 1.76 -25.14
N SER A 43 51.12 1.49 -23.83
CA SER A 43 51.82 0.53 -22.96
C SER A 43 51.20 0.56 -21.54
N SER A 44 51.31 -0.57 -20.83
CA SER A 44 51.35 -0.70 -19.37
C SER A 44 50.09 -0.39 -18.53
N LYS A 45 49.33 -1.44 -18.16
CA LYS A 45 49.32 -2.07 -16.83
C LYS A 45 48.03 -2.87 -16.66
N LYS A 46 48.20 -4.13 -16.23
CA LYS A 46 47.15 -5.04 -15.77
C LYS A 46 46.18 -4.34 -14.81
N ARG A 47 44.88 -4.35 -15.10
CA ARG A 47 43.81 -4.34 -14.11
C ARG A 47 42.70 -5.28 -14.57
N THR A 48 42.37 -6.19 -13.67
CA THR A 48 41.31 -7.20 -13.75
C THR A 48 39.92 -6.56 -13.63
N THR A 49 38.95 -7.27 -14.22
CA THR A 49 37.48 -7.22 -14.13
C THR A 49 36.71 -6.06 -14.82
N PRO A 50 35.71 -6.37 -15.69
CA PRO A 50 34.86 -5.38 -16.35
C PRO A 50 33.62 -5.07 -15.51
N GLU A 51 33.71 -4.08 -14.62
CA GLU A 51 32.54 -3.45 -14.00
C GLU A 51 32.04 -2.33 -14.91
N PHE A 52 30.87 -2.51 -15.54
CA PHE A 52 30.35 -1.53 -16.49
C PHE A 52 29.41 -0.54 -15.78
N TRP A 53 29.99 0.55 -15.28
CA TRP A 53 29.27 1.71 -14.76
C TRP A 53 28.87 2.65 -15.89
N ARG A 54 27.66 3.21 -15.83
CA ARG A 54 27.32 4.43 -16.57
C ARG A 54 27.21 5.57 -15.57
N LEU A 55 28.34 6.21 -15.27
CA LEU A 55 28.31 7.61 -14.86
C LEU A 55 27.81 8.37 -16.09
N LEU A 56 26.56 8.83 -16.06
CA LEU A 56 26.10 9.80 -17.05
C LEU A 56 26.96 11.05 -16.85
N GLU A 57 27.23 11.78 -17.92
CA GLU A 57 28.22 12.89 -17.96
C GLU A 57 27.92 14.05 -16.99
N ASP A 58 26.80 13.98 -16.26
CA ASP A 58 26.47 14.83 -15.11
C ASP A 58 26.72 14.05 -13.80
N GLU A 59 27.68 14.49 -12.98
CA GLU A 59 28.15 13.86 -11.72
C GLU A 59 27.09 13.74 -10.59
N GLU A 60 25.81 13.92 -10.92
CA GLU A 60 24.68 14.02 -10.00
C GLU A 60 23.86 12.73 -9.89
N LEU A 61 23.99 11.82 -10.87
CA LEU A 61 23.20 10.60 -10.96
C LEU A 61 24.06 9.35 -11.11
N MET A 62 23.82 8.35 -10.27
CA MET A 62 24.48 7.05 -10.35
C MET A 62 23.46 5.93 -10.43
N VAL A 63 23.61 5.09 -11.45
CA VAL A 63 22.81 3.88 -11.66
C VAL A 63 23.74 2.68 -11.72
N ALA A 64 23.53 1.70 -10.84
CA ALA A 64 24.13 0.38 -10.96
C ALA A 64 23.25 -0.52 -11.83
N GLN A 65 23.86 -1.28 -12.73
CA GLN A 65 23.19 -2.41 -13.38
C GLN A 65 23.66 -3.71 -12.75
N ASP A 66 22.77 -4.70 -12.78
CA ASP A 66 22.91 -6.06 -12.24
C ASP A 66 24.36 -6.56 -12.21
N HIS A 67 24.75 -7.18 -11.08
CA HIS A 67 26.03 -7.88 -10.82
C HIS A 67 27.17 -7.08 -10.17
N SER A 68 26.92 -5.89 -9.61
CA SER A 68 27.97 -5.12 -8.93
C SER A 68 28.34 -5.65 -7.53
N HIS A 69 29.58 -6.12 -7.36
CA HIS A 69 30.20 -6.50 -6.07
C HIS A 69 30.83 -5.29 -5.36
N ILE A 70 30.12 -4.15 -5.29
CA ILE A 70 30.72 -2.93 -4.76
C ILE A 70 30.93 -3.02 -3.25
N GLN A 71 32.18 -2.83 -2.84
CA GLN A 71 32.54 -2.54 -1.44
C GLN A 71 32.81 -1.03 -1.22
N GLN A 72 33.19 -0.27 -2.25
CA GLN A 72 33.42 1.19 -2.22
C GLN A 72 33.09 1.82 -3.58
N LEU A 73 32.31 2.91 -3.60
CA LEU A 73 31.83 3.55 -4.84
C LEU A 73 32.72 4.68 -5.39
N TRP A 74 33.38 5.47 -4.52
CA TRP A 74 34.24 6.58 -4.93
C TRP A 74 35.22 7.00 -3.83
N GLN A 75 36.28 7.73 -4.22
CA GLN A 75 37.14 8.48 -3.31
C GLN A 75 36.88 9.98 -3.52
N GLY A 76 36.69 10.74 -2.42
CA GLY A 76 36.40 12.18 -2.43
C GLY A 76 34.91 12.53 -2.32
N THR A 77 34.60 13.82 -2.11
CA THR A 77 33.23 14.34 -2.06
C THR A 77 32.65 14.50 -3.47
N LYS A 78 31.47 13.94 -3.71
CA LYS A 78 30.77 14.05 -5.02
C LYS A 78 29.46 14.83 -4.88
N LYS A 79 29.05 15.49 -5.96
CA LYS A 79 27.75 16.18 -6.10
C LYS A 79 26.58 15.21 -6.34
N LEU A 80 26.66 13.98 -5.82
CA LEU A 80 25.62 12.99 -6.02
C LEU A 80 24.34 13.41 -5.31
N GLU A 81 23.27 13.53 -6.09
CA GLU A 81 21.92 13.81 -5.61
C GLU A 81 21.03 12.58 -5.72
N HIS A 82 21.29 11.71 -6.69
CA HIS A 82 20.47 10.54 -6.96
C HIS A 82 21.31 9.27 -7.12
N VAL A 83 20.98 8.26 -6.32
CA VAL A 83 21.62 6.94 -6.37
C VAL A 83 20.53 5.88 -6.52
N ASP A 84 20.62 5.11 -7.60
CA ASP A 84 19.79 3.95 -7.85
C ASP A 84 20.67 2.69 -7.95
N LEU A 85 20.50 1.82 -6.97
CA LEU A 85 21.15 0.52 -6.85
C LEU A 85 20.11 -0.61 -6.91
N SER A 86 18.94 -0.36 -7.49
CA SER A 86 17.85 -1.34 -7.56
C SER A 86 18.31 -2.67 -8.16
N ASP A 87 17.70 -3.75 -7.68
CA ASP A 87 17.93 -5.13 -8.11
C ASP A 87 19.40 -5.59 -8.01
N SER A 88 20.21 -4.93 -7.20
CA SER A 88 21.57 -5.37 -6.87
C SER A 88 21.55 -6.63 -6.00
N GLN A 89 21.37 -7.81 -6.62
CA GLN A 89 21.14 -9.11 -5.97
C GLN A 89 22.29 -9.61 -5.08
N TYR A 90 23.47 -8.98 -5.16
CA TYR A 90 24.66 -9.33 -4.37
C TYR A 90 25.03 -8.28 -3.34
N LEU A 91 24.31 -7.15 -3.28
CA LEU A 91 24.57 -6.10 -2.30
C LEU A 91 24.22 -6.60 -0.90
N VAL A 92 25.21 -6.79 -0.05
CA VAL A 92 25.02 -7.24 1.35
C VAL A 92 24.88 -6.05 2.30
N GLU A 93 25.56 -4.96 1.96
CA GLU A 93 25.56 -3.67 2.66
C GLU A 93 25.67 -2.58 1.60
N ASN A 94 24.99 -1.44 1.77
CA ASN A 94 25.14 -0.33 0.84
C ASN A 94 26.50 0.36 1.01
N PRO A 95 26.96 1.10 0.00
CA PRO A 95 28.22 1.83 0.07
C PRO A 95 28.19 2.97 1.10
N ASP A 96 29.36 3.34 1.59
CA ASP A 96 29.52 4.50 2.47
C ASP A 96 29.18 5.81 1.74
N PHE A 97 28.14 6.50 2.22
CA PHE A 97 27.66 7.78 1.71
C PHE A 97 28.15 9.00 2.52
N THR A 98 29.14 8.84 3.42
CA THR A 98 29.70 9.94 4.21
C THR A 98 30.19 11.10 3.32
N ASN A 99 30.68 10.80 2.12
CA ASN A 99 31.16 11.78 1.14
C ASN A 99 30.09 12.22 0.10
N ALA A 100 28.82 11.89 0.31
CA ALA A 100 27.69 12.30 -0.53
C ALA A 100 26.62 13.08 0.26
N PRO A 101 26.96 14.25 0.83
CA PRO A 101 26.04 15.01 1.70
C PRO A 101 24.84 15.62 0.96
N ASN A 102 24.89 15.67 -0.38
CA ASN A 102 23.84 16.22 -1.23
C ASN A 102 22.81 15.19 -1.70
N LEU A 103 22.92 13.94 -1.23
CA LEU A 103 22.05 12.87 -1.68
C LEU A 103 20.59 13.15 -1.28
N LYS A 104 19.71 13.22 -2.28
CA LYS A 104 18.26 13.45 -2.18
C LYS A 104 17.46 12.16 -2.39
N THR A 105 17.96 11.25 -3.22
CA THR A 105 17.26 10.02 -3.58
C THR A 105 18.19 8.83 -3.45
N LEU A 106 17.76 7.81 -2.70
CA LEU A 106 18.43 6.53 -2.60
C LEU A 106 17.42 5.40 -2.87
N ILE A 107 17.64 4.67 -3.97
CA ILE A 107 16.81 3.54 -4.38
C ILE A 107 17.63 2.26 -4.25
N LEU A 108 17.16 1.35 -3.42
CA LEU A 108 17.75 0.05 -3.09
C LEU A 108 16.72 -1.07 -3.29
N GLN A 109 15.65 -0.80 -4.05
CA GLN A 109 14.57 -1.74 -4.29
C GLN A 109 15.11 -3.07 -4.83
N GLY A 110 14.56 -4.20 -4.38
CA GLY A 110 14.93 -5.52 -4.90
C GLY A 110 16.33 -6.00 -4.51
N CYS A 111 17.05 -5.30 -3.61
CA CYS A 111 18.34 -5.76 -3.10
C CYS A 111 18.16 -6.91 -2.10
N THR A 112 17.84 -8.11 -2.58
CA THR A 112 17.39 -9.24 -1.75
C THR A 112 18.42 -9.77 -0.75
N LYS A 113 19.71 -9.46 -0.93
CA LYS A 113 20.79 -9.84 -0.01
C LYS A 113 21.20 -8.73 0.97
N LEU A 114 20.63 -7.54 0.85
CA LEU A 114 20.96 -6.40 1.70
C LEU A 114 20.50 -6.71 3.12
N ARG A 115 21.45 -6.85 4.05
CA ARG A 115 21.16 -7.21 5.44
C ARG A 115 21.01 -5.99 6.33
N ASN A 116 21.90 -5.03 6.15
CA ASN A 116 21.99 -3.81 6.93
C ASN A 116 22.24 -2.64 6.01
N LEU A 117 21.82 -1.46 6.46
CA LEU A 117 22.26 -0.20 5.88
C LEU A 117 23.52 0.27 6.60
N HIS A 118 24.51 0.72 5.84
CA HIS A 118 25.67 1.42 6.35
C HIS A 118 25.21 2.65 7.14
N SER A 119 25.86 2.91 8.27
CA SER A 119 25.45 3.95 9.24
C SER A 119 25.35 5.35 8.62
N SER A 120 26.15 5.63 7.58
CA SER A 120 26.10 6.89 6.82
C SER A 120 24.71 7.21 6.27
N VAL A 121 23.88 6.21 5.94
CA VAL A 121 22.51 6.42 5.45
C VAL A 121 21.65 7.13 6.49
N GLY A 122 21.84 6.81 7.78
CA GLY A 122 21.16 7.47 8.89
C GLY A 122 21.54 8.95 9.03
N ALA A 123 22.71 9.37 8.53
CA ALA A 123 23.21 10.74 8.62
C ALA A 123 22.84 11.64 7.41
N LEU A 124 22.11 11.12 6.42
CA LEU A 124 21.75 11.86 5.21
C LEU A 124 20.61 12.87 5.45
N LYS A 125 20.98 14.10 5.82
CA LYS A 125 20.02 15.17 6.14
C LYS A 125 19.20 15.70 4.96
N ARG A 126 19.74 15.59 3.75
CA ARG A 126 19.10 16.08 2.50
C ARG A 126 18.31 14.99 1.76
N LEU A 127 18.26 13.78 2.31
CA LEU A 127 17.54 12.67 1.72
C LEU A 127 16.04 12.96 1.75
N ILE A 128 15.39 12.95 0.58
CA ILE A 128 13.95 13.18 0.38
C ILE A 128 13.22 11.85 0.17
N PHE A 129 13.84 10.94 -0.58
CA PHE A 129 13.26 9.65 -0.97
C PHE A 129 14.20 8.48 -0.65
N LEU A 130 13.71 7.51 0.12
CA LEU A 130 14.39 6.25 0.40
C LEU A 130 13.47 5.06 0.07
N ASN A 131 13.88 4.25 -0.91
CA ASN A 131 13.14 3.06 -1.32
C ASN A 131 13.95 1.79 -1.09
N LEU A 132 13.45 0.93 -0.20
CA LEU A 132 14.02 -0.37 0.18
C LEU A 132 13.03 -1.51 -0.13
N LYS A 133 12.06 -1.27 -1.01
CA LYS A 133 11.01 -2.24 -1.35
C LYS A 133 11.65 -3.57 -1.77
N GLY A 134 11.21 -4.68 -1.20
CA GLY A 134 11.68 -6.03 -1.57
C GLY A 134 13.09 -6.37 -1.09
N CYS A 135 13.69 -5.60 -0.17
CA CYS A 135 14.93 -5.99 0.53
C CYS A 135 14.65 -7.11 1.56
N THR A 136 14.38 -8.32 1.08
CA THR A 136 13.90 -9.45 1.90
C THR A 136 14.88 -9.91 2.99
N SER A 137 16.17 -9.61 2.86
CA SER A 137 17.19 -9.91 3.88
C SER A 137 17.41 -8.81 4.92
N LEU A 138 16.79 -7.63 4.77
CA LEU A 138 17.03 -6.48 5.64
C LEU A 138 16.51 -6.78 7.04
N THR A 139 17.39 -6.72 8.05
CA THR A 139 17.05 -7.05 9.44
C THR A 139 16.79 -5.84 10.32
N SER A 140 17.39 -4.69 10.00
CA SER A 140 17.30 -3.47 10.80
C SER A 140 17.63 -2.22 10.00
N LEU A 141 17.03 -1.10 10.41
CA LEU A 141 17.43 0.25 9.98
C LEU A 141 18.58 0.78 10.87
N PRO A 142 19.32 1.82 10.43
CA PRO A 142 20.36 2.46 11.24
C PRO A 142 19.81 2.98 12.57
N CYS A 143 20.62 2.95 13.64
CA CYS A 143 20.17 3.40 14.97
C CYS A 143 20.17 4.93 15.13
N ASN A 144 21.07 5.64 14.45
CA ASN A 144 21.17 7.10 14.49
C ASN A 144 20.60 7.71 13.20
N ILE A 145 19.30 7.96 13.19
CA ILE A 145 18.59 8.52 12.04
C ILE A 145 18.39 10.03 12.23
N SER A 146 18.91 10.82 11.29
CA SER A 146 18.71 12.27 11.14
C SER A 146 18.28 12.56 9.70
N TRP A 147 17.06 12.14 9.38
CA TRP A 147 16.46 12.28 8.06
C TRP A 147 15.65 13.57 7.97
N ASP A 148 16.35 14.70 8.16
CA ASP A 148 15.74 16.02 8.35
C ASP A 148 14.85 16.46 7.18
N SER A 149 15.10 15.97 5.95
CA SER A 149 14.34 16.30 4.73
C SER A 149 13.51 15.14 4.16
N LEU A 150 13.45 13.99 4.83
CA LEU A 150 12.86 12.80 4.25
C LEU A 150 11.34 12.91 4.19
N GLU A 151 10.79 12.77 3.00
CA GLU A 151 9.36 12.87 2.74
C GLU A 151 8.73 11.49 2.49
N ILE A 152 9.48 10.56 1.90
CA ILE A 152 8.95 9.25 1.50
C ILE A 152 9.92 8.14 1.90
N LEU A 153 9.39 7.18 2.67
CA LEU A 153 10.09 5.96 3.07
C LEU A 153 9.28 4.72 2.68
N ILE A 154 9.88 3.87 1.84
CA ILE A 154 9.26 2.62 1.36
C ILE A 154 10.09 1.44 1.86
N LEU A 155 9.49 0.59 2.70
CA LEU A 155 10.08 -0.63 3.27
C LEU A 155 9.26 -1.89 2.93
N SER A 156 8.31 -1.77 1.98
CA SER A 156 7.39 -2.83 1.61
C SER A 156 8.13 -4.11 1.21
N GLY A 157 7.75 -5.27 1.74
CA GLY A 157 8.36 -6.56 1.41
C GLY A 157 9.72 -6.81 2.07
N CYS A 158 10.14 -6.01 3.04
CA CYS A 158 11.28 -6.29 3.91
C CYS A 158 10.91 -7.37 4.94
N THR A 159 10.74 -8.62 4.50
CA THR A 159 10.15 -9.71 5.30
C THR A 159 10.92 -10.10 6.57
N ARG A 160 12.19 -9.71 6.70
CA ARG A 160 13.02 -9.96 7.90
C ARG A 160 13.18 -8.75 8.81
N LEU A 161 12.63 -7.60 8.42
CA LEU A 161 12.57 -6.44 9.27
C LEU A 161 11.45 -6.70 10.29
N TRP A 162 11.81 -6.85 11.55
CA TRP A 162 10.85 -7.20 12.62
C TRP A 162 10.73 -6.08 13.67
N LYS A 163 11.63 -5.10 13.62
CA LYS A 163 11.66 -3.95 14.51
C LYS A 163 11.80 -2.66 13.71
N PHE A 164 10.98 -1.68 14.06
CA PHE A 164 11.14 -0.29 13.62
C PHE A 164 11.86 0.52 14.71
N PRO A 165 12.67 1.54 14.39
CA PRO A 165 13.46 2.28 15.37
C PRO A 165 12.60 2.90 16.49
N GLU A 166 12.93 2.63 17.75
CA GLU A 166 12.23 3.23 18.91
C GLU A 166 12.46 4.73 18.98
N THR A 167 13.70 5.17 18.76
CA THR A 167 14.06 6.59 18.65
C THR A 167 14.27 6.91 17.19
N MET A 168 13.31 7.60 16.60
CA MET A 168 13.54 8.34 15.36
C MET A 168 14.08 9.70 15.75
N GLY A 169 15.17 10.15 15.11
CA GLY A 169 15.60 11.54 15.25
C GLY A 169 14.62 12.48 14.53
N ASN A 170 15.13 13.54 13.93
CA ASN A 170 14.28 14.49 13.21
C ASN A 170 13.78 13.89 11.88
N ILE A 171 12.50 13.48 11.81
CA ILE A 171 11.84 13.01 10.57
C ILE A 171 10.49 13.74 10.38
N ASN A 172 10.44 15.01 10.77
CA ASN A 172 9.21 15.81 10.82
C ASN A 172 8.59 16.08 9.44
N HIS A 173 9.36 15.88 8.36
CA HIS A 173 8.92 16.08 6.98
C HIS A 173 8.32 14.84 6.32
N LEU A 174 8.33 13.67 7.00
CA LEU A 174 7.83 12.43 6.42
C LEU A 174 6.33 12.56 6.12
N ARG A 175 5.97 12.38 4.85
CA ARG A 175 4.60 12.40 4.33
C ARG A 175 4.09 11.00 4.04
N GLN A 176 4.96 10.11 3.57
CA GLN A 176 4.57 8.77 3.15
C GLN A 176 5.45 7.70 3.78
N LEU A 177 4.82 6.73 4.44
CA LEU A 177 5.47 5.57 5.02
C LEU A 177 4.73 4.30 4.58
N SER A 178 5.42 3.43 3.83
CA SER A 178 4.92 2.09 3.50
C SER A 178 5.76 1.02 4.19
N LEU A 179 5.08 0.20 4.98
CA LEU A 179 5.59 -0.89 5.79
C LEU A 179 4.95 -2.23 5.36
N ASP A 180 4.43 -2.32 4.14
CA ASP A 180 3.62 -3.45 3.70
C ASP A 180 4.40 -4.78 3.74
N GLY A 181 3.76 -5.86 4.20
CA GLY A 181 4.35 -7.20 4.19
C GLY A 181 5.58 -7.36 5.09
N ILE A 182 5.75 -6.48 6.08
CA ILE A 182 6.80 -6.59 7.10
C ILE A 182 6.34 -7.53 8.22
N ALA A 183 7.27 -8.27 8.82
CA ALA A 183 7.01 -9.17 9.95
C ALA A 183 7.00 -8.43 11.30
N LEU A 184 6.38 -7.25 11.35
CA LEU A 184 6.34 -6.37 12.52
C LEU A 184 5.32 -6.92 13.54
N LEU A 185 5.71 -7.02 14.81
CA LEU A 185 4.79 -7.38 15.90
C LEU A 185 3.97 -6.19 16.40
N GLU A 186 4.63 -5.04 16.54
CA GLU A 186 4.06 -3.77 17.01
C GLU A 186 4.83 -2.58 16.42
N LEU A 187 4.16 -1.44 16.24
CA LEU A 187 4.82 -0.17 15.94
C LEU A 187 5.34 0.49 17.23
N PRO A 188 6.50 1.17 17.20
CA PRO A 188 6.99 1.92 18.35
C PRO A 188 6.10 3.13 18.63
N SER A 189 6.03 3.56 19.90
CA SER A 189 5.26 4.75 20.31
C SER A 189 5.72 6.04 19.64
N SER A 190 6.99 6.12 19.24
CA SER A 190 7.55 7.26 18.51
C SER A 190 6.90 7.51 17.14
N ILE A 191 6.14 6.55 16.60
CA ILE A 191 5.36 6.77 15.37
C ILE A 191 4.44 7.98 15.52
N GLY A 192 3.91 8.23 16.72
CA GLY A 192 3.03 9.37 17.00
C GLY A 192 3.69 10.75 16.85
N HIS A 193 5.02 10.82 16.77
CA HIS A 193 5.74 12.07 16.52
C HIS A 193 5.74 12.47 15.03
N LEU A 194 5.34 11.58 14.12
CA LEU A 194 5.25 11.86 12.68
C LEU A 194 3.99 12.67 12.33
N THR A 195 3.84 13.84 12.95
CA THR A 195 2.64 14.69 12.82
C THR A 195 2.40 15.18 11.39
N GLY A 196 3.43 15.19 10.54
CA GLY A 196 3.36 15.54 9.11
C GLY A 196 2.95 14.38 8.18
N LEU A 197 2.84 13.15 8.68
CA LEU A 197 2.55 11.96 7.87
C LEU A 197 1.13 12.03 7.32
N SER A 198 0.98 11.91 6.00
CA SER A 198 -0.31 11.90 5.30
C SER A 198 -0.72 10.51 4.83
N TYR A 199 0.23 9.60 4.62
CA TYR A 199 -0.01 8.22 4.17
C TYR A 199 0.77 7.22 5.03
N LEU A 200 0.05 6.26 5.61
CA LEU A 200 0.62 5.11 6.32
C LEU A 200 0.00 3.82 5.81
N SER A 201 0.84 2.88 5.35
CA SER A 201 0.42 1.56 4.92
C SER A 201 1.20 0.48 5.63
N LEU A 202 0.48 -0.50 6.20
CA LEU A 202 0.99 -1.72 6.85
C LEU A 202 0.33 -2.95 6.20
N ARG A 203 -0.04 -2.84 4.92
CA ARG A 203 -0.80 -3.87 4.22
C ARG A 203 -0.10 -5.22 4.30
N GLY A 204 -0.82 -6.26 4.70
CA GLY A 204 -0.29 -7.62 4.76
C GLY A 204 0.75 -7.86 5.86
N CYS A 205 0.83 -7.01 6.89
CA CYS A 205 1.60 -7.27 8.10
C CYS A 205 0.90 -8.34 8.96
N LYS A 206 1.02 -9.61 8.55
CA LYS A 206 0.29 -10.75 9.14
C LYS A 206 0.61 -11.02 10.62
N SER A 207 1.75 -10.54 11.11
CA SER A 207 2.21 -10.71 12.50
C SER A 207 1.87 -9.52 13.40
N LEU A 208 1.27 -8.45 12.86
CA LEU A 208 0.93 -7.25 13.62
C LEU A 208 -0.21 -7.55 14.60
N LEU A 209 0.07 -7.48 15.89
CA LEU A 209 -0.90 -7.81 16.95
C LEU A 209 -1.74 -6.60 17.36
N SER A 210 -1.11 -5.42 17.44
CA SER A 210 -1.76 -4.18 17.89
C SER A 210 -1.09 -2.94 17.30
N LEU A 211 -1.82 -1.83 17.35
CA LEU A 211 -1.29 -0.49 17.05
C LEU A 211 -1.07 0.27 18.36
N PRO A 212 0.05 0.99 18.52
CA PRO A 212 0.28 1.83 19.70
C PRO A 212 -0.75 2.97 19.75
N SER A 213 -1.20 3.35 20.96
CA SER A 213 -2.12 4.48 21.13
C SER A 213 -1.57 5.80 20.55
N ALA A 214 -0.24 5.92 20.46
CA ALA A 214 0.45 7.04 19.85
C ALA A 214 0.15 7.23 18.35
N ILE A 215 -0.33 6.21 17.63
CA ILE A 215 -0.76 6.36 16.23
C ILE A 215 -1.86 7.42 16.08
N CYS A 216 -2.64 7.66 17.14
CA CYS A 216 -3.67 8.69 17.21
C CYS A 216 -3.10 10.12 17.23
N GLY A 217 -1.78 10.28 17.32
CA GLY A 217 -1.06 11.55 17.22
C GLY A 217 -0.70 11.96 15.78
N LEU A 218 -0.98 11.11 14.79
CA LEU A 218 -0.73 11.39 13.36
C LEU A 218 -1.78 12.36 12.78
N THR A 219 -1.79 13.59 13.27
CA THR A 219 -2.87 14.56 13.00
C THR A 219 -3.03 14.98 11.54
N SER A 220 -2.01 14.81 10.69
CA SER A 220 -2.09 15.07 9.24
C SER A 220 -2.48 13.83 8.40
N LEU A 221 -2.73 12.68 9.03
CA LEU A 221 -2.94 11.42 8.31
C LEU A 221 -4.24 11.46 7.50
N LYS A 222 -4.12 11.19 6.20
CA LYS A 222 -5.24 11.12 5.25
C LYS A 222 -5.59 9.69 4.88
N THR A 223 -4.59 8.82 4.79
CA THR A 223 -4.78 7.43 4.37
C THR A 223 -4.09 6.49 5.36
N LEU A 224 -4.87 5.55 5.91
CA LEU A 224 -4.39 4.45 6.75
C LEU A 224 -4.81 3.11 6.15
N VAL A 225 -3.83 2.31 5.72
CA VAL A 225 -4.06 0.98 5.14
C VAL A 225 -3.52 -0.10 6.05
N LEU A 226 -4.41 -0.97 6.52
CA LEU A 226 -4.16 -2.11 7.40
C LEU A 226 -4.65 -3.43 6.79
N CYS A 227 -5.05 -3.40 5.51
CA CYS A 227 -5.61 -4.57 4.82
C CYS A 227 -4.67 -5.78 4.91
N GLY A 228 -5.18 -6.94 5.34
CA GLY A 228 -4.39 -8.18 5.43
C GLY A 228 -3.55 -8.32 6.70
N CYS A 229 -3.70 -7.42 7.68
CA CYS A 229 -3.15 -7.59 9.04
C CYS A 229 -3.99 -8.61 9.83
N SER A 230 -3.89 -9.88 9.47
CA SER A 230 -4.79 -10.96 9.93
C SER A 230 -4.80 -11.23 11.44
N GLN A 231 -3.82 -10.73 12.20
CA GLN A 231 -3.73 -10.88 13.67
C GLN A 231 -4.07 -9.58 14.43
N LEU A 232 -4.38 -8.50 13.73
CA LEU A 232 -4.75 -7.23 14.36
C LEU A 232 -6.18 -7.33 14.89
N GLU A 233 -6.35 -7.45 16.21
CA GLU A 233 -7.64 -7.69 16.86
C GLU A 233 -8.38 -6.40 17.24
N GLU A 234 -7.65 -5.30 17.42
CA GLU A 234 -8.19 -4.07 18.02
C GLU A 234 -7.64 -2.81 17.35
N MET A 235 -8.50 -1.78 17.26
CA MET A 235 -8.12 -0.42 16.87
C MET A 235 -8.07 0.46 18.13
N PRO A 236 -7.08 1.36 18.30
CA PRO A 236 -7.01 2.23 19.46
C PRO A 236 -8.23 3.17 19.57
N GLU A 237 -8.74 3.37 20.79
CA GLU A 237 -9.86 4.29 21.09
C GLU A 237 -9.58 5.75 20.69
N GLY A 238 -8.34 6.13 20.47
CA GLY A 238 -7.98 7.46 19.99
C GLY A 238 -8.10 7.65 18.47
N VAL A 239 -8.48 6.63 17.68
CA VAL A 239 -8.48 6.74 16.19
C VAL A 239 -9.30 7.92 15.68
N GLY A 240 -10.37 8.28 16.37
CA GLY A 240 -11.16 9.49 16.06
C GLY A 240 -10.43 10.82 16.17
N ASN A 241 -9.20 10.86 16.69
CA ASN A 241 -8.33 12.04 16.69
C ASN A 241 -7.66 12.29 15.33
N LEU A 242 -7.75 11.34 14.39
CA LEU A 242 -7.24 11.48 13.03
C LEU A 242 -8.23 12.31 12.18
N GLU A 243 -8.44 13.57 12.54
CA GLU A 243 -9.50 14.42 11.99
C GLU A 243 -9.40 14.62 10.47
N HIS A 244 -8.22 14.49 9.89
CA HIS A 244 -7.98 14.60 8.44
C HIS A 244 -8.06 13.27 7.69
N LEU A 245 -8.41 12.16 8.36
CA LEU A 245 -8.43 10.84 7.73
C LEU A 245 -9.56 10.79 6.69
N GLU A 246 -9.18 10.54 5.44
CA GLU A 246 -10.07 10.42 4.28
C GLU A 246 -10.28 8.94 3.89
N GLU A 247 -9.31 8.08 4.17
CA GLU A 247 -9.35 6.65 3.86
C GLU A 247 -8.88 5.80 5.03
N LEU A 248 -9.72 4.83 5.40
CA LEU A 248 -9.39 3.78 6.36
C LEU A 248 -9.72 2.42 5.75
N ASP A 249 -8.69 1.59 5.58
CA ASP A 249 -8.86 0.22 5.12
C ASP A 249 -8.34 -0.76 6.18
N ILE A 250 -9.27 -1.51 6.77
CA ILE A 250 -9.04 -2.52 7.81
C ILE A 250 -9.54 -3.89 7.36
N SER A 251 -9.59 -4.10 6.04
CA SER A 251 -9.99 -5.36 5.41
C SER A 251 -9.07 -6.52 5.80
N GLU A 252 -9.59 -7.74 5.90
CA GLU A 252 -8.81 -8.93 6.25
C GLU A 252 -8.02 -8.78 7.58
N THR A 253 -8.62 -8.10 8.57
CA THR A 253 -8.10 -8.01 9.96
C THR A 253 -8.92 -8.84 10.95
N ALA A 254 -8.36 -9.09 12.14
CA ALA A 254 -9.08 -9.75 13.22
C ALA A 254 -9.97 -8.79 14.04
N ILE A 255 -10.10 -7.53 13.62
CA ILE A 255 -10.97 -6.53 14.27
C ILE A 255 -12.43 -7.01 14.22
N ARG A 256 -13.14 -6.89 15.35
CA ARG A 256 -14.56 -7.28 15.48
C ARG A 256 -15.48 -6.14 15.89
N GLN A 257 -14.92 -5.09 16.45
CA GLN A 257 -15.66 -3.92 16.92
C GLN A 257 -14.88 -2.66 16.56
N PHE A 258 -15.60 -1.63 16.16
CA PHE A 258 -15.02 -0.31 15.99
C PHE A 258 -14.92 0.41 17.35
N PRO A 259 -13.86 1.20 17.58
CA PRO A 259 -13.78 2.06 18.76
C PRO A 259 -14.88 3.12 18.68
N SER A 260 -15.37 3.54 19.85
CA SER A 260 -16.43 4.55 19.97
C SER A 260 -16.10 5.86 19.23
N SER A 261 -14.81 6.18 19.16
CA SER A 261 -14.27 7.38 18.54
C SER A 261 -14.33 7.42 17.03
N ILE A 262 -14.60 6.31 16.32
CA ILE A 262 -14.65 6.30 14.85
C ILE A 262 -15.66 7.32 14.30
N THR A 263 -16.71 7.60 15.08
CA THR A 263 -17.74 8.61 14.82
C THR A 263 -17.19 10.05 14.69
N ARG A 264 -15.96 10.31 15.14
CA ARG A 264 -15.32 11.64 15.04
C ARG A 264 -14.62 11.87 13.69
N LEU A 265 -14.50 10.84 12.84
CA LEU A 265 -13.83 10.92 11.53
C LEU A 265 -14.72 11.56 10.45
N GLN A 266 -15.03 12.85 10.61
CA GLN A 266 -15.97 13.58 9.76
C GLN A 266 -15.50 13.74 8.30
N ASN A 267 -14.19 13.63 8.03
CA ASN A 267 -13.61 13.72 6.69
C ASN A 267 -13.45 12.36 5.99
N LEU A 268 -13.87 11.26 6.63
CA LEU A 268 -13.71 9.92 6.08
C LEU A 268 -14.59 9.75 4.84
N LYS A 269 -13.95 9.50 3.70
CA LYS A 269 -14.60 9.28 2.40
C LYS A 269 -14.68 7.80 2.06
N ARG A 270 -13.71 6.99 2.52
CA ARG A 270 -13.64 5.57 2.23
C ARG A 270 -13.37 4.77 3.50
N LEU A 271 -14.27 3.84 3.79
CA LEU A 271 -14.14 2.87 4.87
C LEU A 271 -14.29 1.47 4.27
N SER A 272 -13.23 0.67 4.37
CA SER A 272 -13.26 -0.72 3.93
C SER A 272 -13.01 -1.67 5.09
N PHE A 273 -13.93 -2.61 5.26
CA PHE A 273 -13.83 -3.72 6.19
C PHE A 273 -14.32 -4.99 5.48
N LEU A 274 -13.38 -5.77 4.95
CA LEU A 274 -13.61 -7.13 4.48
C LEU A 274 -13.40 -8.09 5.66
N GLY A 275 -14.40 -8.91 6.02
CA GLY A 275 -14.21 -9.88 7.09
C GLY A 275 -13.22 -10.99 6.71
N CYS A 276 -12.48 -11.49 7.71
CA CYS A 276 -11.56 -12.62 7.51
C CYS A 276 -12.33 -13.92 7.25
N SER A 277 -12.31 -14.39 6.00
CA SER A 277 -12.87 -15.71 5.63
C SER A 277 -12.13 -16.90 6.26
N ASN A 278 -10.97 -16.67 6.88
CA ASN A 278 -10.11 -17.68 7.50
C ASN A 278 -9.92 -17.40 8.99
N LEU A 279 -10.85 -17.82 9.85
CA LEU A 279 -10.61 -17.81 11.29
C LEU A 279 -9.48 -18.80 11.64
N PRO A 280 -8.43 -18.40 12.38
CA PRO A 280 -7.51 -19.36 12.96
C PRO A 280 -8.22 -20.22 14.03
N PRO A 281 -7.76 -21.46 14.27
CA PRO A 281 -8.36 -22.35 15.28
C PRO A 281 -8.29 -21.75 16.68
N LYS A 282 -9.23 -22.15 17.54
CA LYS A 282 -9.50 -21.75 18.93
C LYS A 282 -8.30 -21.79 19.93
N SER A 283 -7.04 -21.95 19.49
CA SER A 283 -5.91 -22.26 20.37
C SER A 283 -4.94 -21.11 20.72
N MET A 284 -5.20 -19.86 20.32
CA MET A 284 -4.45 -18.70 20.87
C MET A 284 -5.17 -17.99 22.04
N PHE A 285 -6.36 -18.44 22.42
CA PHE A 285 -7.20 -17.89 23.49
C PHE A 285 -6.73 -18.28 24.92
N LYS A 286 -5.52 -17.88 25.33
CA LYS A 286 -5.08 -18.04 26.74
C LYS A 286 -4.74 -16.75 27.49
N ARG A 287 -5.06 -15.57 26.95
CA ARG A 287 -4.98 -14.27 27.66
C ARG A 287 -6.33 -13.55 27.86
N PHE A 288 -7.45 -14.25 27.68
CA PHE A 288 -8.81 -13.66 27.65
C PHE A 288 -9.70 -14.11 28.81
N VAL A 289 -9.52 -13.58 30.02
CA VAL A 289 -10.41 -13.90 31.18
C VAL A 289 -11.03 -12.66 31.85
N THR A 290 -11.04 -11.48 31.23
CA THR A 290 -11.69 -10.30 31.86
C THR A 290 -12.72 -9.56 31.00
N TRP A 291 -13.04 -10.03 29.79
CA TRP A 291 -13.96 -9.28 28.91
C TRP A 291 -14.98 -10.12 28.12
N PHE A 292 -15.13 -11.41 28.40
CA PHE A 292 -16.12 -12.24 27.71
C PHE A 292 -17.46 -12.28 28.44
N ARG A 293 -18.41 -11.45 27.98
CA ARG A 293 -19.85 -11.70 28.13
C ARG A 293 -20.62 -11.61 26.79
N GLY A 294 -19.93 -11.71 25.65
CA GLY A 294 -20.52 -11.74 24.31
C GLY A 294 -20.00 -12.93 23.50
N ASN A 295 -20.90 -13.62 22.79
CA ASN A 295 -20.62 -14.84 22.03
C ASN A 295 -19.53 -14.65 20.96
N LEU A 296 -18.68 -15.67 20.81
CA LEU A 296 -17.65 -15.77 19.74
C LEU A 296 -18.24 -15.89 18.31
N ASP A 297 -19.56 -15.94 18.15
CA ASP A 297 -20.29 -16.11 16.88
C ASP A 297 -20.88 -14.80 16.33
N ILE A 298 -20.59 -13.64 16.94
CA ILE A 298 -21.17 -12.37 16.52
C ILE A 298 -20.25 -11.74 15.47
N GLY A 299 -20.78 -11.53 14.26
CA GLY A 299 -20.12 -10.77 13.19
C GLY A 299 -19.78 -9.33 13.59
N LEU A 300 -19.28 -8.52 12.64
CA LEU A 300 -18.91 -7.13 12.92
C LEU A 300 -20.08 -6.35 13.56
N VAL A 301 -19.83 -5.73 14.73
CA VAL A 301 -20.81 -4.85 15.38
C VAL A 301 -20.51 -3.41 14.97
N LEU A 302 -21.43 -2.81 14.21
CA LEU A 302 -21.37 -1.40 13.85
C LEU A 302 -21.88 -0.54 15.02
N PRO A 303 -21.20 0.59 15.35
CA PRO A 303 -21.73 1.55 16.32
C PRO A 303 -23.09 2.10 15.88
N THR A 304 -24.03 2.19 16.82
CA THR A 304 -25.40 2.73 16.61
C THR A 304 -25.44 4.20 16.20
N SER A 305 -24.30 4.88 16.22
CA SER A 305 -24.14 6.30 15.84
C SER A 305 -23.17 6.48 14.66
N LEU A 306 -22.75 5.39 14.00
CA LEU A 306 -21.81 5.43 12.88
C LEU A 306 -22.35 6.26 11.71
N SER A 307 -23.67 6.22 11.49
CA SER A 307 -24.28 6.81 10.31
C SER A 307 -24.57 8.31 10.45
N SER A 308 -24.89 8.78 11.66
CA SER A 308 -25.19 10.20 11.93
C SER A 308 -24.00 11.15 11.85
N THR A 309 -22.77 10.61 11.78
CA THR A 309 -21.54 11.39 11.92
C THR A 309 -20.58 11.28 10.74
N LEU A 310 -20.62 10.18 9.97
CA LEU A 310 -19.80 9.95 8.78
C LEU A 310 -20.46 10.50 7.50
N CYS A 311 -20.91 11.76 7.53
CA CYS A 311 -21.67 12.38 6.44
C CYS A 311 -20.87 12.53 5.13
N SER A 312 -19.53 12.50 5.20
CA SER A 312 -18.63 12.59 4.04
C SER A 312 -18.32 11.24 3.39
N LEU A 313 -18.84 10.13 3.95
CA LEU A 313 -18.52 8.80 3.47
C LEU A 313 -19.11 8.57 2.08
N GLU A 314 -18.24 8.32 1.10
CA GLU A 314 -18.59 8.07 -0.30
C GLU A 314 -18.60 6.58 -0.62
N ARG A 315 -17.74 5.79 0.03
CA ARG A 315 -17.63 4.34 -0.16
C ARG A 315 -17.56 3.60 1.17
N LEU A 316 -18.45 2.64 1.33
CA LEU A 316 -18.49 1.73 2.47
C LEU A 316 -18.43 0.29 1.96
N SER A 317 -17.42 -0.45 2.38
CA SER A 317 -17.34 -1.90 2.17
C SER A 317 -17.43 -2.63 3.50
N LEU A 318 -18.39 -3.54 3.60
CA LEU A 318 -18.65 -4.45 4.73
C LEU A 318 -18.81 -5.88 4.21
N SER A 319 -18.05 -6.25 3.17
CA SER A 319 -18.18 -7.55 2.54
C SER A 319 -17.57 -8.66 3.41
N TYR A 320 -18.14 -9.87 3.32
CA TYR A 320 -17.71 -11.07 4.05
C TYR A 320 -17.60 -10.90 5.58
N CYS A 321 -18.47 -10.08 6.17
CA CYS A 321 -18.43 -9.70 7.59
C CYS A 321 -19.33 -10.56 8.49
N HIS A 322 -19.95 -11.60 7.93
CA HIS A 322 -20.96 -12.42 8.60
C HIS A 322 -22.10 -11.58 9.19
N LEU A 323 -22.51 -10.53 8.47
CA LEU A 323 -23.64 -9.69 8.88
C LEU A 323 -24.94 -10.47 8.74
N VAL A 324 -25.73 -10.49 9.82
CA VAL A 324 -27.08 -11.08 9.89
C VAL A 324 -28.14 -9.97 9.94
N ASP A 325 -29.42 -10.34 9.91
CA ASP A 325 -30.52 -9.38 10.01
C ASP A 325 -30.40 -8.52 11.28
N GLY A 326 -30.52 -7.19 11.12
CA GLY A 326 -30.35 -6.22 12.20
C GLY A 326 -28.90 -5.85 12.55
N ALA A 327 -27.89 -6.46 11.92
CA ALA A 327 -26.49 -6.08 12.13
C ALA A 327 -26.12 -4.75 11.46
N ILE A 328 -26.79 -4.43 10.34
CA ILE A 328 -26.66 -3.13 9.68
C ILE A 328 -27.56 -2.14 10.42
N PRO A 329 -27.03 -1.03 10.95
CA PRO A 329 -27.80 -0.12 11.77
C PRO A 329 -28.90 0.58 10.96
N SER A 330 -30.06 0.77 11.58
CA SER A 330 -31.24 1.38 10.93
C SER A 330 -31.01 2.84 10.53
N ASP A 331 -30.04 3.52 11.14
CA ASP A 331 -29.69 4.91 10.84
C ASP A 331 -28.77 5.06 9.62
N LEU A 332 -28.45 3.98 8.88
CA LEU A 332 -27.58 4.00 7.69
C LEU A 332 -27.95 5.09 6.68
N SER A 333 -29.24 5.45 6.60
CA SER A 333 -29.74 6.52 5.74
C SER A 333 -29.11 7.89 5.99
N ALA A 334 -28.50 8.11 7.15
CA ALA A 334 -27.77 9.33 7.47
C ALA A 334 -26.44 9.50 6.67
N LEU A 335 -25.96 8.44 6.01
CA LEU A 335 -24.81 8.49 5.09
C LEU A 335 -25.19 9.14 3.74
N SER A 336 -25.53 10.43 3.77
CA SER A 336 -26.08 11.18 2.64
C SER A 336 -25.13 11.38 1.44
N SER A 337 -23.83 11.14 1.62
CA SER A 337 -22.82 11.20 0.56
C SER A 337 -22.47 9.83 -0.05
N LEU A 338 -23.07 8.74 0.44
CA LEU A 338 -22.69 7.39 0.06
C LEU A 338 -23.03 7.11 -1.40
N LEU A 339 -21.99 6.80 -2.19
CA LEU A 339 -22.08 6.49 -3.62
C LEU A 339 -22.00 4.98 -3.87
N VAL A 340 -21.19 4.28 -3.09
CA VAL A 340 -20.90 2.84 -3.25
C VAL A 340 -21.06 2.13 -1.92
N LEU A 341 -21.88 1.07 -1.91
CA LEU A 341 -22.08 0.18 -0.77
C LEU A 341 -21.79 -1.27 -1.17
N ASP A 342 -20.78 -1.88 -0.57
CA ASP A 342 -20.48 -3.31 -0.75
C ASP A 342 -20.88 -4.11 0.49
N LEU A 343 -21.85 -5.00 0.33
CA LEU A 343 -22.36 -5.93 1.33
C LEU A 343 -22.21 -7.38 0.88
N SER A 344 -21.35 -7.65 -0.12
CA SER A 344 -21.15 -8.98 -0.70
C SER A 344 -20.74 -10.02 0.35
N GLY A 345 -21.15 -11.28 0.17
CA GLY A 345 -20.68 -12.42 0.98
C GLY A 345 -21.17 -12.42 2.43
N ASN A 346 -22.29 -11.77 2.72
CA ASN A 346 -22.91 -11.75 4.06
C ASN A 346 -24.11 -12.71 4.17
N ASP A 347 -24.57 -12.90 5.41
CA ASP A 347 -25.52 -13.95 5.80
C ASP A 347 -26.94 -13.44 6.12
N PHE A 348 -27.22 -12.15 5.85
CA PHE A 348 -28.53 -11.54 6.05
C PHE A 348 -29.58 -12.10 5.07
N THR A 349 -30.83 -12.16 5.53
CA THR A 349 -31.98 -12.60 4.73
C THR A 349 -32.70 -11.42 4.08
N LEU A 350 -32.64 -10.25 4.72
CA LEU A 350 -33.27 -9.01 4.28
C LEU A 350 -32.29 -7.84 4.33
N LEU A 351 -32.41 -6.92 3.38
CA LEU A 351 -31.74 -5.63 3.45
C LEU A 351 -32.51 -4.69 4.39
N PRO A 352 -31.84 -3.82 5.17
CA PRO A 352 -32.52 -2.82 5.98
C PRO A 352 -33.27 -1.81 5.11
N GLU A 353 -34.49 -1.46 5.51
CA GLU A 353 -35.35 -0.51 4.79
C GLU A 353 -34.71 0.87 4.60
N SER A 354 -33.77 1.24 5.48
CA SER A 354 -33.03 2.50 5.42
C SER A 354 -32.16 2.65 4.17
N ILE A 355 -31.80 1.57 3.47
CA ILE A 355 -31.07 1.63 2.19
C ILE A 355 -31.87 2.39 1.13
N SER A 356 -33.20 2.29 1.14
CA SER A 356 -34.10 3.02 0.24
C SER A 356 -33.93 4.55 0.31
N GLN A 357 -33.46 5.06 1.45
CA GLN A 357 -33.34 6.48 1.75
C GLN A 357 -31.97 7.06 1.36
N LEU A 358 -31.04 6.23 0.88
CA LEU A 358 -29.70 6.67 0.45
C LEU A 358 -29.76 7.38 -0.91
N SER A 359 -30.09 8.67 -0.88
CA SER A 359 -30.40 9.49 -2.07
C SER A 359 -29.29 9.63 -3.13
N LYS A 360 -28.02 9.36 -2.77
CA LYS A 360 -26.88 9.40 -3.71
C LYS A 360 -26.32 8.03 -4.06
N LEU A 361 -26.88 6.94 -3.51
CA LEU A 361 -26.34 5.61 -3.71
C LEU A 361 -26.45 5.24 -5.19
N SER A 362 -25.30 5.04 -5.83
CA SER A 362 -25.18 4.74 -7.25
C SER A 362 -24.87 3.27 -7.52
N VAL A 363 -24.13 2.63 -6.61
CA VAL A 363 -23.66 1.26 -6.75
C VAL A 363 -23.92 0.48 -5.47
N ILE A 364 -24.59 -0.67 -5.59
CA ILE A 364 -24.69 -1.65 -4.51
C ILE A 364 -24.14 -3.00 -4.97
N LEU A 365 -23.25 -3.58 -4.17
CA LEU A 365 -22.69 -4.91 -4.38
C LEU A 365 -23.25 -5.85 -3.31
N LEU A 366 -23.93 -6.90 -3.76
CA LEU A 366 -24.64 -7.93 -2.98
C LEU A 366 -24.21 -9.33 -3.44
N SER A 367 -23.03 -9.45 -4.05
CA SER A 367 -22.62 -10.73 -4.63
C SER A 367 -22.41 -11.78 -3.53
N ARG A 368 -22.74 -13.05 -3.80
CA ARG A 368 -22.57 -14.19 -2.89
C ARG A 368 -23.34 -14.07 -1.56
N CYS A 369 -24.42 -13.28 -1.50
CA CYS A 369 -25.35 -13.27 -0.37
C CYS A 369 -26.36 -14.41 -0.53
N SER A 370 -25.97 -15.63 -0.14
CA SER A 370 -26.74 -16.84 -0.42
C SER A 370 -28.11 -16.90 0.27
N GLN A 371 -28.25 -16.29 1.46
CA GLN A 371 -29.48 -16.30 2.26
C GLN A 371 -30.46 -15.16 1.93
N LEU A 372 -30.05 -14.22 1.09
CA LEU A 372 -30.84 -13.03 0.75
C LEU A 372 -32.12 -13.44 0.00
N GLN A 373 -33.27 -13.19 0.60
CA GLN A 373 -34.58 -13.64 0.09
C GLN A 373 -35.24 -12.61 -0.83
N SER A 374 -35.07 -11.32 -0.55
CA SER A 374 -35.62 -10.25 -1.38
C SER A 374 -34.70 -9.03 -1.40
N VAL A 375 -34.69 -8.37 -2.55
CA VAL A 375 -34.15 -7.01 -2.70
C VAL A 375 -35.33 -6.18 -3.19
N SER A 376 -36.13 -5.70 -2.23
CA SER A 376 -37.17 -4.70 -2.45
C SER A 376 -36.68 -3.35 -1.94
N ASP A 377 -37.32 -2.26 -2.40
CA ASP A 377 -37.14 -0.92 -1.83
C ASP A 377 -35.70 -0.37 -1.93
N LEU A 378 -35.12 -0.45 -3.13
CA LEU A 378 -33.85 0.20 -3.43
C LEU A 378 -34.01 1.69 -3.77
N PRO A 379 -32.99 2.53 -3.51
CA PRO A 379 -33.06 3.96 -3.82
C PRO A 379 -33.13 4.20 -5.33
N SER A 380 -33.88 5.21 -5.75
CA SER A 380 -34.06 5.56 -7.16
C SER A 380 -32.80 6.07 -7.87
N SER A 381 -31.78 6.48 -7.10
CA SER A 381 -30.48 6.93 -7.59
C SER A 381 -29.58 5.81 -8.11
N LEU A 382 -29.97 4.55 -7.90
CA LEU A 382 -29.13 3.39 -8.13
C LEU A 382 -28.91 3.13 -9.63
N VAL A 383 -27.64 3.06 -10.02
CA VAL A 383 -27.20 2.82 -11.40
C VAL A 383 -26.79 1.36 -11.59
N TYR A 384 -26.21 0.72 -10.57
CA TYR A 384 -25.70 -0.64 -10.68
C TYR A 384 -25.98 -1.49 -9.43
N VAL A 385 -26.45 -2.71 -9.67
CA VAL A 385 -26.70 -3.75 -8.66
C VAL A 385 -25.96 -5.01 -9.06
N ASN A 386 -24.99 -5.44 -8.25
CA ASN A 386 -24.39 -6.75 -8.40
C ASN A 386 -25.04 -7.72 -7.42
N ALA A 387 -25.78 -8.71 -7.91
CA ALA A 387 -26.35 -9.79 -7.09
C ALA A 387 -26.00 -11.17 -7.66
N LEU A 388 -24.76 -11.31 -8.16
CA LEU A 388 -24.23 -12.59 -8.61
C LEU A 388 -24.22 -13.58 -7.43
N ASP A 389 -24.54 -14.85 -7.70
CA ASP A 389 -24.55 -15.94 -6.71
C ASP A 389 -25.52 -15.76 -5.52
N CYS A 390 -26.58 -14.95 -5.66
CA CYS A 390 -27.72 -14.95 -4.73
C CYS A 390 -28.74 -16.00 -5.16
N THR A 391 -28.78 -17.16 -4.49
CA THR A 391 -29.57 -18.33 -4.92
C THR A 391 -31.05 -18.26 -4.55
N HIS A 392 -31.41 -17.51 -3.50
CA HIS A 392 -32.77 -17.44 -2.96
C HIS A 392 -33.47 -16.09 -3.19
N CYS A 393 -32.83 -15.17 -3.91
CA CYS A 393 -33.30 -13.79 -3.99
C CYS A 393 -34.37 -13.57 -5.06
N PHE A 394 -35.55 -13.12 -4.63
CA PHE A 394 -36.59 -12.58 -5.50
C PHE A 394 -36.36 -11.09 -5.77
N PHE A 395 -36.28 -10.73 -7.06
CA PHE A 395 -36.22 -9.34 -7.49
C PHE A 395 -37.61 -8.88 -7.97
N GLN A 396 -38.13 -7.79 -7.40
CA GLN A 396 -39.31 -7.13 -7.95
C GLN A 396 -38.97 -6.58 -9.35
N ARG A 397 -39.82 -6.87 -10.34
CA ARG A 397 -39.61 -6.70 -11.80
C ARG A 397 -39.38 -5.26 -12.31
N HIS A 398 -39.14 -4.27 -11.45
CA HIS A 398 -39.03 -2.86 -11.84
C HIS A 398 -37.60 -2.35 -12.09
N LEU A 399 -36.56 -3.15 -11.86
CA LEU A 399 -35.17 -2.74 -12.10
C LEU A 399 -34.67 -3.28 -13.45
N GLY A 400 -34.63 -2.41 -14.46
CA GLY A 400 -34.37 -2.75 -15.85
C GLY A 400 -32.97 -3.25 -16.22
N TRP A 401 -32.00 -3.29 -15.30
CA TRP A 401 -30.58 -3.56 -15.61
C TRP A 401 -30.02 -4.82 -14.93
N PHE A 402 -30.74 -5.94 -15.02
CA PHE A 402 -30.25 -7.24 -14.57
C PHE A 402 -29.28 -7.85 -15.59
N LYS A 403 -27.96 -7.71 -15.37
CA LYS A 403 -26.99 -8.67 -15.95
C LYS A 403 -27.01 -9.94 -15.11
N ARG A 404 -27.94 -10.84 -15.42
CA ARG A 404 -27.92 -12.22 -14.94
C ARG A 404 -26.80 -12.96 -15.69
N SER A 405 -25.56 -12.85 -15.25
CA SER A 405 -24.45 -13.61 -15.86
C SER A 405 -24.54 -15.07 -15.42
N LYS A 406 -25.31 -15.86 -16.17
CA LYS A 406 -25.19 -17.33 -16.19
C LYS A 406 -24.17 -17.70 -17.28
N ASN A 407 -22.89 -17.47 -17.04
CA ASN A 407 -21.80 -18.28 -17.59
C ASN A 407 -20.44 -17.69 -17.19
N SER A 408 -19.54 -18.62 -16.93
CA SER A 408 -18.13 -18.48 -16.60
C SER A 408 -17.34 -17.62 -17.60
N ASN A 409 -16.27 -17.01 -17.06
CA ASN A 409 -15.20 -16.32 -17.77
C ASN A 409 -15.53 -14.95 -18.35
N VAL A 410 -15.63 -13.92 -17.50
CA VAL A 410 -14.71 -12.76 -17.52
C VAL A 410 -14.79 -12.14 -16.12
N VAL A 411 -13.79 -12.48 -15.34
CA VAL A 411 -13.44 -11.85 -14.09
C VAL A 411 -12.45 -10.72 -14.44
N PRO A 412 -12.67 -9.46 -14.04
CA PRO A 412 -11.56 -8.56 -13.78
C PRO A 412 -11.28 -8.59 -12.27
N GLU A 413 -10.76 -9.72 -11.77
CA GLU A 413 -10.14 -9.83 -10.43
C GLU A 413 -8.81 -9.04 -10.38
N SER A 414 -8.43 -8.36 -11.46
CA SER A 414 -7.25 -7.52 -11.56
C SER A 414 -7.52 -6.02 -11.69
N GLU A 415 -8.77 -5.53 -11.59
CA GLU A 415 -9.07 -4.07 -11.57
C GLU A 415 -9.54 -3.54 -10.21
N TYR A 416 -9.62 -4.38 -9.18
CA TYR A 416 -9.67 -3.94 -7.77
C TYR A 416 -8.28 -3.96 -7.10
N GLY A 417 -7.22 -3.94 -7.92
CA GLY A 417 -5.95 -3.41 -7.48
C GLY A 417 -6.17 -1.96 -7.06
N PHE A 418 -6.11 -1.71 -5.75
CA PHE A 418 -5.74 -0.41 -5.17
C PHE A 418 -4.91 0.34 -6.19
N LEU A 419 -5.40 1.49 -6.65
CA LEU A 419 -4.69 2.33 -7.59
C LEU A 419 -3.22 2.42 -7.16
N GLU A 420 -2.36 1.74 -7.91
CA GLU A 420 -1.04 2.25 -8.21
C GLU A 420 -1.28 3.62 -8.84
N TYR A 421 -1.34 4.64 -7.99
CA TYR A 421 -1.00 5.97 -8.46
C TYR A 421 0.45 5.88 -8.89
N ASN A 422 0.65 6.00 -10.20
CA ASN A 422 1.89 6.38 -10.82
C ASN A 422 2.53 7.52 -10.00
N LEU A 423 3.52 7.17 -9.18
CA LEU A 423 4.43 8.12 -8.54
C LEU A 423 5.57 8.39 -9.52
N VAL A 424 5.29 9.15 -10.59
CA VAL A 424 6.26 10.05 -11.25
C VAL A 424 5.46 11.21 -11.85
N ALA A 425 5.97 12.43 -11.63
CA ALA A 425 5.43 13.76 -11.92
C ALA A 425 4.56 14.30 -10.76
N SER A 426 4.98 15.32 -10.02
CA SER A 426 5.89 16.46 -10.31
C SER A 426 6.69 16.89 -9.09
#